data_AF-A0A1J4JNB5-F1
#
_entry.id   AF-A0A1J4JNB5-F1
#
_cell.length_a   1.000
_cell.length_b   1.000
_cell.length_c   1.000
_cell.angle_alpha   90.00
_cell.angle_beta   90.00
_cell.angle_gamma   90.00
#
_symmetry.space_group_name_H-M   'P 1'
#
loop_
_entity.id
_entity.type
_entity.pdbx_description
1 polymer ?
#
loop_
_entity_poly.entity_id
_entity_poly.type
_entity_poly.pdbx_seq_one_letter_code
_entity_poly.pdbx_strand_id
1 'polypeptide(L)'
;MISGYLLLPVKLDLPVFLKTRFTRVLFPFIFWCIAYSFYFLARGKISVTDAFLNIPKILVNYGTEVGHLWYIYMLIGIYLFAPIISPWIEKAKFSHFIYYIVFWAITGCIKYIHLVFPNVWGECSWNNTPMLHYFTGHMGYALLGAFIKLHLNKYDLYWLGIILIIFGYAMTTCIYEYMYYIQTESAVDLEMSWDFHLINVMMETAGIFLVLRKIQCNNKYIVTLFQDIALKSYGMYLCHIMLLDGFQTAFDPNLNHPTIFIPLIALATFISTYIIVKAISYIPFSKYIIG
;
A
#
# COMPACT_ATOMS: atom_id res chain seq x y z
N MET A 1 1.27 6.18 5.43
CA MET A 1 2.04 6.90 6.46
C MET A 1 3.32 7.51 5.93
N ILE A 2 4.21 6.75 5.27
CA ILE A 2 5.50 7.25 4.76
C ILE A 2 5.34 8.49 3.87
N SER A 3 4.43 8.47 2.90
CA SER A 3 4.14 9.65 2.06
C SER A 3 3.77 10.86 2.90
N GLY A 4 2.89 10.71 3.89
CA GLY A 4 2.52 11.80 4.79
C GLY A 4 3.70 12.37 5.60
N TYR A 5 4.52 11.48 6.18
CA TYR A 5 5.67 11.87 6.98
C TYR A 5 6.75 12.58 6.13
N LEU A 6 7.12 12.02 4.98
CA LEU A 6 8.22 12.57 4.17
C LEU A 6 7.78 13.73 3.27
N LEU A 7 6.55 13.71 2.77
CA LEU A 7 6.07 14.63 1.74
C LEU A 7 5.29 15.83 2.29
N LEU A 8 4.48 15.64 3.34
CA LEU A 8 3.58 16.66 3.83
C LEU A 8 4.23 17.52 4.94
N PRO A 9 3.90 18.82 5.00
CA PRO A 9 3.19 19.59 3.98
C PRO A 9 4.05 19.82 2.72
N VAL A 10 3.40 19.90 1.57
CA VAL A 10 4.02 20.21 0.27
C VAL A 10 4.43 21.68 0.25
N LYS A 11 5.72 21.93 0.04
CA LYS A 11 6.31 23.28 -0.03
C LYS A 11 6.60 23.77 -1.46
N LEU A 12 6.41 22.91 -2.46
CA LEU A 12 6.69 23.20 -3.86
C LEU A 12 5.45 23.78 -4.55
N ASP A 13 5.67 24.60 -5.57
CA ASP A 13 4.59 25.04 -6.46
C ASP A 13 3.88 23.85 -7.11
N LEU A 14 2.56 23.98 -7.28
CA LEU A 14 1.69 22.90 -7.75
C LEU A 14 2.19 22.23 -9.05
N PRO A 15 2.54 22.96 -10.13
CA PRO A 15 2.98 22.32 -11.37
C PRO A 15 4.31 21.57 -11.20
N VAL A 16 5.24 22.11 -10.41
CA VAL A 16 6.55 21.53 -10.16
C VAL A 16 6.41 20.24 -9.35
N PHE A 17 5.58 20.29 -8.31
CA PHE A 17 5.27 19.13 -7.47
C PHE A 17 4.65 17.99 -8.29
N LEU A 18 3.57 18.26 -9.02
CA LEU A 18 2.86 17.25 -9.80
C LEU A 18 3.76 16.65 -10.88
N LYS A 19 4.50 17.48 -11.64
CA LYS A 19 5.41 16.99 -12.68
C LYS A 19 6.46 16.04 -12.10
N THR A 20 7.07 16.41 -10.98
CA THR A 20 8.14 15.61 -10.35
C THR A 20 7.62 14.25 -9.87
N ARG A 21 6.45 14.23 -9.22
CA ARG A 21 5.88 13.00 -8.67
C ARG A 21 5.27 12.11 -9.74
N PHE A 22 4.51 12.67 -10.67
CA PHE A 22 3.88 11.88 -11.72
C PHE A 22 4.88 11.33 -12.72
N THR A 23 5.93 12.06 -13.08
CA THR A 23 6.96 11.52 -13.97
C THR A 23 7.60 10.26 -13.34
N ARG A 24 7.83 10.29 -12.02
CA ARG A 24 8.47 9.15 -11.33
C ARG A 24 7.54 7.94 -11.17
N VAL A 25 6.24 8.15 -11.11
CA VAL A 25 5.25 7.08 -10.88
C VAL A 25 4.62 6.59 -12.19
N LEU A 26 4.12 7.48 -13.03
CA LEU A 26 3.32 7.12 -14.21
C LEU A 26 4.13 6.43 -15.30
N PHE A 27 5.35 6.89 -15.60
CA PHE A 27 6.15 6.27 -16.67
C PHE A 27 6.50 4.80 -16.36
N PRO A 28 7.08 4.48 -15.17
CA PRO A 28 7.28 3.08 -14.78
C PRO A 28 5.97 2.29 -14.75
N PHE A 29 4.91 2.87 -14.18
CA PHE A 29 3.61 2.20 -14.09
C PHE A 29 3.08 1.77 -15.47
N ILE A 30 3.05 2.69 -16.44
CA ILE A 30 2.60 2.39 -17.81
C ILE A 30 3.49 1.32 -18.44
N PHE A 31 4.82 1.42 -18.29
CA PHE A 31 5.75 0.41 -18.79
C PHE A 31 5.43 -0.98 -18.24
N TRP A 32 5.23 -1.11 -16.92
CA TRP A 32 4.98 -2.40 -16.31
C TRP A 32 3.59 -2.95 -16.61
N CYS A 33 2.55 -2.12 -16.73
CA CYS A 33 1.25 -2.57 -17.22
C CYS A 33 1.33 -3.18 -18.63
N ILE A 34 2.08 -2.55 -19.53
CA ILE A 34 2.34 -3.10 -20.87
C ILE A 34 3.11 -4.42 -20.76
N ALA A 35 4.15 -4.46 -19.91
CA ALA A 35 4.94 -5.67 -19.68
C ALA A 35 4.09 -6.84 -19.14
N TYR A 36 3.14 -6.59 -18.23
CA TYR A 36 2.20 -7.61 -17.75
C TYR A 36 1.31 -8.15 -18.85
N SER A 37 0.83 -7.29 -19.75
CA SER A 37 0.06 -7.72 -20.92
C SER A 37 0.84 -8.71 -21.78
N PHE A 38 2.09 -8.39 -22.12
CA PHE A 38 2.91 -9.30 -22.90
C PHE A 38 3.38 -10.53 -22.10
N TYR A 39 3.56 -10.40 -20.79
CA TYR A 39 3.85 -11.54 -19.91
C TYR A 39 2.71 -12.56 -19.92
N PHE A 40 1.46 -12.12 -19.78
CA PHE A 40 0.31 -13.02 -19.85
C PHE A 40 0.11 -13.63 -21.24
N LEU A 41 0.43 -12.89 -22.32
CA LEU A 41 0.46 -13.45 -23.66
C LEU A 41 1.52 -14.56 -23.77
N ALA A 42 2.74 -14.32 -23.29
CA ALA A 42 3.83 -15.29 -23.31
C ALA A 42 3.53 -16.55 -22.46
N ARG A 43 2.68 -16.42 -21.43
CA ARG A 43 2.18 -17.54 -20.61
C ARG A 43 0.96 -18.23 -21.23
N GLY A 44 0.48 -17.79 -22.39
CA GLY A 44 -0.70 -18.35 -23.05
C GLY A 44 -2.02 -18.07 -22.32
N LYS A 45 -2.05 -17.08 -21.41
CA LYS A 45 -3.25 -16.73 -20.63
C LYS A 45 -4.21 -15.81 -21.40
N ILE A 46 -3.72 -15.09 -22.41
CA ILE A 46 -4.50 -14.16 -23.22
C ILE A 46 -4.11 -14.28 -24.71
N SER A 47 -4.97 -13.80 -25.61
CA SER A 47 -4.67 -13.76 -27.04
C SER A 47 -3.79 -12.56 -27.41
N VAL A 48 -3.21 -12.57 -28.61
CA VAL A 48 -2.47 -11.42 -29.16
C VAL A 48 -3.38 -10.18 -29.22
N THR A 49 -4.63 -10.36 -29.63
CA THR A 49 -5.63 -9.29 -29.68
C THR A 49 -5.86 -8.67 -28.31
N ASP A 50 -6.04 -9.49 -27.28
CA ASP A 50 -6.21 -9.02 -25.90
C ASP A 50 -4.98 -8.22 -25.43
N ALA A 51 -3.78 -8.70 -25.76
CA ALA A 51 -2.54 -8.06 -25.34
C ALA A 51 -2.44 -6.60 -25.80
N PHE A 52 -2.86 -6.31 -27.04
CA PHE A 52 -2.94 -4.96 -27.59
C PHE A 52 -4.15 -4.18 -27.07
N LEU A 53 -5.32 -4.81 -26.89
CA LEU A 53 -6.51 -4.16 -26.33
C LEU A 53 -6.32 -3.72 -24.87
N ASN A 54 -5.43 -4.35 -24.14
CA ASN A 54 -5.13 -3.99 -22.76
C ASN A 54 -4.33 -2.68 -22.63
N ILE A 55 -3.57 -2.29 -23.66
CA ILE A 55 -2.79 -1.04 -23.65
C ILE A 55 -3.66 0.21 -23.47
N PRO A 56 -4.71 0.46 -24.28
CA PRO A 56 -5.57 1.63 -24.07
C PRO A 56 -6.34 1.56 -22.75
N LYS A 57 -6.63 0.35 -22.23
CA LYS A 57 -7.28 0.16 -20.93
C LYS A 57 -6.42 0.64 -19.75
N ILE A 58 -5.10 0.83 -19.93
CA ILE A 58 -4.19 1.39 -18.91
C ILE A 58 -4.65 2.78 -18.43
N LEU A 59 -5.33 3.54 -19.30
CA LEU A 59 -5.83 4.89 -18.97
C LEU A 59 -7.06 4.87 -18.06
N VAL A 60 -7.75 3.72 -17.97
CA VAL A 60 -8.96 3.54 -17.14
C VAL A 60 -8.65 2.74 -15.88
N ASN A 61 -7.84 1.69 -16.00
CA ASN A 61 -7.35 0.85 -14.90
C ASN A 61 -5.98 0.25 -15.30
N TYR A 62 -5.45 -0.80 -14.67
CA TYR A 62 -4.10 -1.32 -14.94
C TYR A 62 -3.93 -2.14 -16.25
N GLY A 63 -4.90 -2.06 -17.18
CA GLY A 63 -4.85 -2.70 -18.50
C GLY A 63 -5.14 -4.20 -18.50
N THR A 64 -4.44 -4.96 -17.66
CA THR A 64 -4.62 -6.39 -17.39
C THR A 64 -4.96 -6.64 -15.94
N GLU A 65 -5.73 -7.67 -15.61
CA GLU A 65 -6.10 -8.04 -14.23
C GLU A 65 -4.88 -8.35 -13.33
N VAL A 66 -4.23 -7.30 -12.84
CA VAL A 66 -3.00 -7.32 -12.05
C VAL A 66 -3.30 -6.52 -10.79
N GLY A 67 -4.03 -7.18 -9.89
CA GLY A 67 -4.66 -6.56 -8.74
C GLY A 67 -3.70 -5.68 -7.94
N HIS A 68 -2.51 -6.18 -7.60
CA HIS A 68 -1.56 -5.48 -6.74
C HIS A 68 -1.26 -4.03 -7.15
N LEU A 69 -1.30 -3.70 -8.45
CA LEU A 69 -1.04 -2.37 -8.99
C LEU A 69 -2.09 -1.31 -8.62
N TRP A 70 -3.20 -1.71 -8.00
CA TRP A 70 -4.21 -0.80 -7.44
C TRP A 70 -3.58 0.30 -6.54
N TYR A 71 -2.49 -0.03 -5.84
CA TYR A 71 -1.79 0.88 -4.94
C TYR A 71 -1.23 2.11 -5.68
N ILE A 72 -0.93 2.00 -6.97
CA ILE A 72 -0.46 3.16 -7.76
C ILE A 72 -1.56 4.20 -7.93
N TYR A 73 -2.80 3.77 -8.20
CA TYR A 73 -3.97 4.66 -8.25
C TYR A 73 -4.22 5.34 -6.91
N MET A 74 -4.13 4.56 -5.82
CA MET A 74 -4.18 5.10 -4.47
C MET A 74 -3.10 6.18 -4.25
N LEU A 75 -1.86 5.93 -4.67
CA LEU A 75 -0.74 6.86 -4.49
C LEU A 75 -0.93 8.14 -5.31
N ILE A 76 -1.41 8.01 -6.55
CA ILE A 76 -1.80 9.14 -7.41
C ILE A 76 -2.86 9.99 -6.71
N GLY A 77 -3.91 9.38 -6.13
CA GLY A 77 -4.94 10.09 -5.37
C GLY A 77 -4.37 10.90 -4.21
N ILE A 78 -3.46 10.30 -3.43
CA ILE A 78 -2.75 11.01 -2.35
C ILE A 78 -1.92 12.19 -2.89
N TYR A 79 -1.25 12.02 -4.04
CA TYR A 79 -0.45 13.09 -4.64
C TYR A 79 -1.30 14.23 -5.21
N LEU A 80 -2.45 13.93 -5.82
CA LEU A 80 -3.39 14.95 -6.27
C LEU A 80 -3.92 15.76 -5.09
N PHE A 81 -4.20 15.11 -3.96
CA PHE A 81 -4.76 15.77 -2.78
C PHE A 81 -3.70 16.45 -1.89
N ALA A 82 -2.43 16.03 -1.98
CA ALA A 82 -1.35 16.52 -1.14
C ALA A 82 -1.22 18.07 -1.12
N PRO A 83 -1.20 18.78 -2.26
CA PRO A 83 -1.16 20.24 -2.27
C PRO A 83 -2.41 20.90 -1.67
N ILE A 84 -3.58 20.27 -1.80
CA ILE A 84 -4.86 20.78 -1.27
C ILE A 84 -4.87 20.71 0.25
N ILE A 85 -4.42 19.60 0.83
CA ILE A 85 -4.43 19.40 2.28
C ILE A 85 -3.26 20.11 2.99
N SER A 86 -2.19 20.45 2.27
CA SER A 86 -0.95 20.98 2.86
C SER A 86 -1.14 22.29 3.63
N PRO A 87 -1.87 23.30 3.11
CA PRO A 87 -2.16 24.52 3.87
C PRO A 87 -2.94 24.27 5.16
N TRP A 88 -3.82 23.25 5.19
CA TRP A 88 -4.50 22.84 6.41
C TRP A 88 -3.51 22.21 7.39
N ILE A 89 -2.66 21.27 6.93
CA ILE A 89 -1.63 20.62 7.76
C ILE A 89 -0.68 21.65 8.38
N GLU A 90 -0.26 22.67 7.64
CA GLU A 90 0.63 23.72 8.12
C GLU A 90 0.03 24.54 9.26
N LYS A 91 -1.28 24.79 9.21
CA LYS A 91 -2.00 25.64 10.18
C LYS A 91 -2.69 24.84 11.27
N ALA A 92 -2.90 23.54 11.07
CA ALA A 92 -3.66 22.69 11.96
C ALA A 92 -2.97 22.57 13.32
N LYS A 93 -3.77 22.74 14.38
CA LYS A 93 -3.34 22.49 15.75
C LYS A 93 -3.37 20.99 16.02
N PHE A 94 -2.70 20.58 17.09
CA PHE A 94 -2.75 19.20 17.59
C PHE A 94 -4.18 18.65 17.69
N SER A 95 -5.10 19.43 18.25
CA SER A 95 -6.51 19.05 18.39
C SER A 95 -7.23 18.79 17.07
N HIS A 96 -6.89 19.51 15.99
CA HIS A 96 -7.51 19.31 14.68
C HIS A 96 -7.07 17.99 14.04
N PHE A 97 -5.80 17.61 14.22
CA PHE A 97 -5.31 16.29 13.81
C PHE A 97 -6.00 15.18 14.59
N ILE A 98 -6.09 15.31 15.92
CA ILE A 98 -6.78 14.32 16.76
C ILE A 98 -8.24 14.18 16.35
N TYR A 99 -8.94 15.29 16.12
CA TYR A 99 -10.32 15.27 15.61
C TYR A 99 -10.44 14.40 14.36
N TYR A 100 -9.63 14.66 13.33
CA TYR A 100 -9.66 13.86 12.10
C TYR A 100 -9.31 12.39 12.35
N ILE A 101 -8.23 12.12 13.09
CA ILE A 101 -7.72 10.76 13.34
C ILE A 101 -8.74 9.93 14.13
N VAL A 102 -9.46 10.52 15.08
CA VAL A 102 -10.52 9.82 15.84
C VAL A 102 -11.66 9.42 14.90
N PHE A 103 -12.16 10.32 14.05
CA PHE A 103 -13.20 9.97 13.09
C PHE A 103 -12.71 8.96 12.05
N TRP A 104 -11.46 9.03 11.61
CA TRP A 104 -10.85 8.02 10.75
C TRP A 104 -10.70 6.66 11.44
N ALA A 105 -10.39 6.63 12.74
CA ALA A 105 -10.40 5.39 13.50
C ALA A 105 -11.82 4.80 13.62
N ILE A 106 -12.85 5.64 13.76
CA ILE A 106 -14.25 5.20 13.75
C ILE A 106 -14.64 4.61 12.39
N THR A 107 -14.19 5.20 11.27
CA THR A 107 -14.41 4.59 9.94
C THR A 107 -13.73 3.23 9.82
N GLY A 108 -12.59 3.06 10.50
CA GLY A 108 -11.90 1.80 10.71
C GLY A 108 -12.73 0.67 11.32
N CYS A 109 -13.88 0.98 11.93
CA CYS A 109 -14.76 -0.01 12.54
C CYS A 109 -15.99 -0.33 11.68
N ILE A 110 -16.23 0.39 10.56
CA ILE A 110 -17.49 0.31 9.80
C ILE A 110 -17.79 -1.13 9.37
N LYS A 111 -16.85 -1.84 8.72
CA LYS A 111 -17.12 -3.22 8.27
C LYS A 111 -17.44 -4.17 9.44
N TYR A 112 -16.87 -3.95 10.62
CA TYR A 112 -17.22 -4.73 11.82
C TYR A 112 -18.60 -4.39 12.35
N ILE A 113 -19.00 -3.13 12.27
CA ILE A 113 -20.37 -2.73 12.62
C ILE A 113 -21.38 -3.40 11.67
N HIS A 114 -21.00 -3.60 10.40
CA HIS A 114 -21.85 -4.28 9.40
C HIS A 114 -22.13 -5.74 9.70
N LEU A 115 -21.32 -6.39 10.54
CA LEU A 115 -21.59 -7.74 11.01
C LEU A 115 -22.85 -7.80 11.90
N VAL A 116 -23.27 -6.66 12.47
CA VAL A 116 -24.45 -6.56 13.34
C VAL A 116 -25.55 -5.71 12.70
N PHE A 117 -25.18 -4.61 12.04
CA PHE A 117 -26.10 -3.65 11.44
C PHE A 117 -25.83 -3.54 9.93
N PRO A 118 -26.70 -4.07 9.06
CA PRO A 118 -26.43 -4.12 7.61
C PRO A 118 -26.17 -2.77 6.94
N ASN A 119 -26.70 -1.68 7.50
CA ASN A 119 -26.48 -0.32 7.02
C ASN A 119 -26.32 0.62 8.23
N VAL A 120 -25.41 1.59 8.14
CA VAL A 120 -25.20 2.61 9.17
C VAL A 120 -25.11 4.03 8.60
N TRP A 121 -25.47 5.02 9.42
CA TRP A 121 -25.19 6.45 9.17
C TRP A 121 -25.52 6.96 7.75
N GLY A 122 -26.66 6.53 7.22
CA GLY A 122 -27.19 7.00 5.93
C GLY A 122 -26.78 6.17 4.72
N GLU A 123 -26.18 4.99 4.90
CA GLU A 123 -26.02 4.01 3.82
C GLU A 123 -27.38 3.53 3.30
N CYS A 124 -27.51 3.52 1.98
CA CYS A 124 -28.64 2.95 1.27
C CYS A 124 -28.25 2.74 -0.21
N SER A 125 -29.10 2.05 -0.97
CA SER A 125 -28.78 1.65 -2.35
C SER A 125 -28.44 2.79 -3.31
N TRP A 126 -28.86 4.02 -3.02
CA TRP A 126 -28.55 5.21 -3.82
C TRP A 126 -27.55 6.17 -3.16
N ASN A 127 -27.04 5.85 -1.96
CA ASN A 127 -26.02 6.64 -1.27
C ASN A 127 -24.78 5.79 -0.94
N ASN A 128 -23.76 5.91 -1.77
CA ASN A 128 -22.44 5.31 -1.55
C ASN A 128 -21.48 6.22 -0.76
N THR A 129 -21.96 7.37 -0.27
CA THR A 129 -21.19 8.34 0.51
C THR A 129 -21.85 8.61 1.87
N PRO A 130 -21.78 7.67 2.83
CA PRO A 130 -22.42 7.82 4.14
C PRO A 130 -21.72 8.89 5.01
N MET A 131 -22.28 9.18 6.18
CA MET A 131 -21.90 10.30 7.07
C MET A 131 -20.38 10.54 7.20
N LEU A 132 -19.58 9.49 7.35
CA LEU A 132 -18.13 9.58 7.56
C LEU A 132 -17.29 9.35 6.30
N HIS A 133 -17.87 9.44 5.10
CA HIS A 133 -17.18 9.22 3.83
C HIS A 133 -15.88 10.04 3.69
N TYR A 134 -15.87 11.30 4.11
CA TYR A 134 -14.68 12.16 4.03
C TYR A 134 -13.60 11.85 5.07
N PHE A 135 -13.91 11.01 6.05
CA PHE A 135 -12.99 10.52 7.07
C PHE A 135 -12.56 9.08 6.80
N THR A 136 -12.81 8.51 5.61
CA THR A 136 -12.39 7.14 5.28
C THR A 136 -11.20 7.13 4.30
N GLY A 137 -10.67 5.94 4.06
CA GLY A 137 -9.69 5.67 3.02
C GLY A 137 -8.25 6.01 3.39
N HIS A 138 -7.40 6.03 2.37
CA HIS A 138 -5.94 6.04 2.52
C HIS A 138 -5.36 7.38 2.98
N MET A 139 -6.14 8.47 2.89
CA MET A 139 -5.67 9.79 3.28
C MET A 139 -5.42 9.88 4.80
N GLY A 140 -6.17 9.13 5.61
CA GLY A 140 -5.92 9.07 7.04
C GLY A 140 -4.55 8.51 7.41
N TYR A 141 -4.02 7.55 6.65
CA TYR A 141 -2.63 7.12 6.81
C TYR A 141 -1.62 8.22 6.49
N ALA A 142 -1.88 9.05 5.48
CA ALA A 142 -1.00 10.18 5.16
C ALA A 142 -1.08 11.26 6.26
N LEU A 143 -2.28 11.59 6.74
CA LEU A 143 -2.46 12.54 7.83
C LEU A 143 -1.84 12.06 9.15
N LEU A 144 -1.96 10.77 9.48
CA LEU A 144 -1.29 10.20 10.65
C LEU A 144 0.24 10.30 10.55
N GLY A 145 0.80 10.06 9.36
CA GLY A 145 2.24 10.25 9.12
C GLY A 145 2.69 11.70 9.30
N ALA A 146 1.91 12.66 8.77
CA ALA A 146 2.19 14.09 8.93
C ALA A 146 2.05 14.53 10.41
N PHE A 147 1.00 14.07 11.09
CA PHE A 147 0.78 14.31 12.52
C PHE A 147 1.96 13.83 13.35
N ILE A 148 2.42 12.61 13.10
CA ILE A 148 3.56 12.02 13.79
C ILE A 148 4.82 12.88 13.61
N LYS A 149 5.12 13.32 12.39
CA LYS A 149 6.26 14.20 12.11
C LYS A 149 6.17 15.53 12.86
N LEU A 150 5.02 16.19 12.79
CA LEU A 150 4.88 17.56 13.27
C LEU A 150 4.73 17.63 14.79
N HIS A 151 4.07 16.65 15.40
CA HIS A 151 3.68 16.72 16.81
C HIS A 151 4.33 15.64 17.68
N LEU A 152 4.68 14.49 17.12
CA LEU A 152 5.13 13.33 17.91
C LEU A 152 6.60 12.94 17.72
N ASN A 153 7.35 13.62 16.84
CA ASN A 153 8.70 13.21 16.48
C ASN A 153 9.69 13.23 17.64
N LYS A 154 9.47 14.12 18.62
CA LYS A 154 10.32 14.22 19.82
C LYS A 154 10.13 13.06 20.81
N TYR A 155 9.03 12.33 20.75
CA TYR A 155 8.73 11.26 21.72
C TYR A 155 9.20 9.89 21.22
N ASP A 156 9.60 9.04 22.17
CA ASP A 156 9.96 7.64 21.93
C ASP A 156 8.75 6.75 22.25
N LEU A 157 8.01 6.41 21.21
CA LEU A 157 6.72 5.71 21.30
C LEU A 157 6.85 4.21 20.97
N TYR A 158 8.01 3.60 21.23
CA TYR A 158 8.28 2.21 20.88
C TYR A 158 7.31 1.24 21.56
N TRP A 159 7.05 1.42 22.85
CA TRP A 159 6.10 0.59 23.60
C TRP A 159 4.66 0.73 23.09
N LEU A 160 4.22 1.96 22.81
CA LEU A 160 2.93 2.19 22.15
C LEU A 160 2.90 1.47 20.80
N GLY A 161 3.98 1.55 20.03
CA GLY A 161 4.09 0.86 18.74
C GLY A 161 3.96 -0.66 18.87
N ILE A 162 4.66 -1.27 19.83
CA ILE A 162 4.58 -2.71 20.12
C ILE A 162 3.16 -3.10 20.55
N ILE A 163 2.54 -2.33 21.44
CA ILE A 163 1.16 -2.56 21.89
C ILE A 163 0.20 -2.53 20.69
N LEU A 164 0.29 -1.52 19.83
CA LEU A 164 -0.56 -1.41 18.64
C LEU A 164 -0.38 -2.60 17.67
N ILE A 165 0.86 -3.08 17.49
CA ILE A 165 1.15 -4.27 16.68
C ILE A 165 0.48 -5.50 17.30
N ILE A 166 0.69 -5.75 18.60
CA ILE A 166 0.15 -6.94 19.27
C ILE A 166 -1.38 -6.94 19.23
N PHE A 167 -2.01 -5.83 19.60
CA PHE A 167 -3.47 -5.75 19.61
C PHE A 167 -4.06 -5.80 18.20
N GLY A 168 -3.46 -5.10 17.24
CA GLY A 168 -3.92 -5.16 15.86
C GLY A 168 -3.81 -6.58 15.30
N TYR A 169 -2.65 -7.24 15.45
CA TYR A 169 -2.45 -8.62 15.00
C TYR A 169 -3.39 -9.62 15.69
N ALA A 170 -3.61 -9.47 17.01
CA ALA A 170 -4.54 -10.30 17.76
C ALA A 170 -5.97 -10.15 17.22
N MET A 171 -6.43 -8.92 16.98
CA MET A 171 -7.73 -8.67 16.33
C MET A 171 -7.80 -9.30 14.95
N THR A 172 -6.79 -9.09 14.11
CA THR A 172 -6.70 -9.65 12.76
C THR A 172 -6.86 -11.18 12.79
N THR A 173 -6.08 -11.84 13.63
CA THR A 173 -6.08 -13.30 13.76
C THR A 173 -7.41 -13.82 14.30
N CYS A 174 -7.92 -13.24 15.39
CA CYS A 174 -9.18 -13.67 15.99
C CYS A 174 -10.36 -13.53 15.04
N ILE A 175 -10.41 -12.45 14.25
CA ILE A 175 -11.49 -12.22 13.29
C ILE A 175 -11.36 -13.19 12.11
N TYR A 176 -10.15 -13.39 11.59
CA TYR A 176 -9.91 -14.38 10.54
C TYR A 176 -10.34 -15.79 10.98
N GLU A 177 -9.90 -16.24 12.16
CA GLU A 177 -10.27 -17.54 12.73
C GLU A 177 -11.77 -17.67 12.96
N TYR A 178 -12.44 -16.60 13.40
CA TYR A 178 -13.89 -16.59 13.55
C TYR A 178 -14.60 -16.71 12.20
N MET A 179 -14.18 -15.95 11.18
CA MET A 179 -14.75 -15.99 9.82
C MET A 179 -14.51 -17.36 9.14
N TYR A 180 -13.37 -17.98 9.43
CA TYR A 180 -13.05 -19.33 9.00
C TYR A 180 -13.96 -20.37 9.70
N TYR A 181 -14.11 -20.26 11.02
CA TYR A 181 -14.94 -21.16 11.82
C TYR A 181 -16.41 -21.16 11.39
N ILE A 182 -16.98 -19.99 11.08
CA ILE A 182 -18.35 -19.88 10.59
C ILE A 182 -18.52 -20.25 9.11
N GLN A 183 -17.44 -20.62 8.43
CA GLN A 183 -17.43 -21.05 7.03
C GLN A 183 -18.07 -20.03 6.09
N THR A 184 -17.59 -18.79 6.16
CA THR A 184 -18.00 -17.73 5.21
C THR A 184 -17.88 -18.20 3.76
N GLU A 185 -18.85 -17.84 2.93
CA GLU A 185 -18.94 -18.33 1.55
C GLU A 185 -17.90 -17.70 0.62
N SER A 186 -17.45 -16.48 0.92
CA SER A 186 -16.54 -15.73 0.06
C SER A 186 -15.16 -15.54 0.70
N ALA A 187 -14.12 -15.60 -0.14
CA ALA A 187 -12.76 -15.27 0.28
C ALA A 187 -12.64 -13.82 0.78
N VAL A 188 -13.47 -12.91 0.26
CA VAL A 188 -13.49 -11.49 0.67
C VAL A 188 -13.96 -11.34 2.12
N ASP A 189 -14.95 -12.13 2.52
CA ASP A 189 -15.46 -12.12 3.90
C ASP A 189 -14.47 -12.78 4.86
N LEU A 190 -13.84 -13.89 4.43
CA LEU A 190 -12.77 -14.55 5.18
C LEU A 190 -11.57 -13.61 5.42
N GLU A 191 -11.12 -12.94 4.37
CA GLU A 191 -9.99 -12.02 4.38
C GLU A 191 -10.37 -10.61 4.86
N MET A 192 -11.61 -10.40 5.33
CA MET A 192 -12.09 -9.09 5.77
C MET A 192 -11.10 -8.44 6.74
N SER A 193 -10.59 -9.20 7.70
CA SER A 193 -9.66 -8.72 8.73
C SER A 193 -8.34 -8.14 8.17
N TRP A 194 -7.99 -8.39 6.92
CA TRP A 194 -6.80 -7.87 6.24
C TRP A 194 -7.04 -6.56 5.50
N ASP A 195 -8.28 -6.06 5.48
CA ASP A 195 -8.64 -4.86 4.75
C ASP A 195 -7.91 -3.61 5.27
N PHE A 196 -7.35 -2.86 4.33
CA PHE A 196 -6.54 -1.67 4.61
C PHE A 196 -7.32 -0.52 5.26
N HIS A 197 -8.64 -0.58 5.34
CA HIS A 197 -9.48 0.42 5.99
C HIS A 197 -10.05 -0.07 7.31
N LEU A 198 -9.50 -1.12 7.91
CA LEU A 198 -9.91 -1.60 9.23
C LEU A 198 -8.97 -1.17 10.36
N ILE A 199 -9.56 -0.96 11.53
CA ILE A 199 -8.87 -0.40 12.70
C ILE A 199 -7.66 -1.23 13.16
N ASN A 200 -7.73 -2.56 13.07
CA ASN A 200 -6.62 -3.46 13.39
C ASN A 200 -5.43 -3.23 12.42
N VAL A 201 -5.68 -3.17 11.11
CA VAL A 201 -4.63 -2.88 10.11
C VAL A 201 -4.09 -1.45 10.28
N MET A 202 -4.94 -0.49 10.66
CA MET A 202 -4.49 0.86 11.04
C MET A 202 -3.55 0.84 12.25
N MET A 203 -3.88 0.06 13.29
CA MET A 203 -3.06 -0.11 14.49
C MET A 203 -1.72 -0.76 14.17
N GLU A 204 -1.70 -1.87 13.42
CA GLU A 204 -0.48 -2.55 13.01
C GLU A 204 0.43 -1.63 12.19
N THR A 205 -0.14 -0.94 11.20
CA THR A 205 0.62 0.00 10.35
C THR A 205 1.18 1.16 11.18
N ALA A 206 0.38 1.73 12.08
CA ALA A 206 0.83 2.78 12.98
C ALA A 206 1.94 2.29 13.91
N GLY A 207 1.77 1.09 14.47
CA GLY A 207 2.72 0.49 15.40
C GLY A 207 4.07 0.18 14.75
N ILE A 208 4.07 -0.46 13.58
CA ILE A 208 5.28 -0.70 12.78
C ILE A 208 5.97 0.63 12.47
N PHE A 209 5.22 1.65 12.04
CA PHE A 209 5.79 2.95 11.76
C PHE A 209 6.43 3.59 12.99
N LEU A 210 5.79 3.53 14.16
CA LEU A 210 6.34 4.08 15.41
C LEU A 210 7.63 3.37 15.83
N VAL A 211 7.70 2.06 15.68
CA VAL A 211 8.89 1.26 16.01
C VAL A 211 10.06 1.56 15.06
N LEU A 212 9.78 1.65 13.75
CA LEU A 212 10.84 1.77 12.74
C LEU A 212 11.35 3.20 12.51
N ARG A 213 10.51 4.24 12.71
CA ARG A 213 10.80 5.62 12.26
C ARG A 213 12.09 6.26 12.83
N LYS A 214 12.57 5.77 13.97
CA LYS A 214 13.75 6.32 14.68
C LYS A 214 14.96 5.38 14.67
N ILE A 215 14.87 4.22 14.02
CA ILE A 215 15.98 3.28 13.94
C ILE A 215 17.13 3.95 13.17
N GLN A 216 18.32 3.94 13.77
CA GLN A 216 19.55 4.45 13.19
C GLN A 216 20.58 3.33 13.05
N CYS A 217 21.39 3.39 12.00
CA CYS A 217 22.48 2.47 11.76
C CYS A 217 23.74 3.25 11.41
N ASN A 218 24.84 2.98 12.12
CA ASN A 218 26.14 3.64 11.88
C ASN A 218 27.05 2.83 10.95
N ASN A 219 26.67 1.60 10.60
CA ASN A 219 27.47 0.77 9.70
C ASN A 219 27.27 1.22 8.24
N LYS A 220 28.32 1.79 7.65
CA LYS A 220 28.31 2.31 6.28
C LYS A 220 27.83 1.29 5.24
N TYR A 221 28.28 0.03 5.34
CA TYR A 221 27.91 -0.99 4.36
C TYR A 221 26.42 -1.33 4.42
N ILE A 222 25.87 -1.46 5.63
CA ILE A 222 24.43 -1.71 5.84
C ILE A 222 23.62 -0.52 5.32
N VAL A 223 24.00 0.70 5.69
CA VAL A 223 23.31 1.91 5.23
C VAL A 223 23.31 2.02 3.70
N THR A 224 24.47 1.81 3.05
CA THR A 224 24.57 1.85 1.59
C THR A 224 23.69 0.78 0.93
N LEU A 225 23.66 -0.45 1.46
CA LEU A 225 22.80 -1.51 0.95
C LEU A 225 21.31 -1.14 1.05
N PHE A 226 20.87 -0.68 2.23
CA PHE A 226 19.46 -0.32 2.45
C PHE A 226 19.05 0.90 1.62
N GLN A 227 19.93 1.89 1.42
CA GLN A 227 19.69 3.01 0.52
C GLN A 227 19.54 2.54 -0.94
N ASP A 228 20.40 1.63 -1.38
CA ASP A 228 20.34 1.07 -2.72
C ASP A 228 19.04 0.28 -2.98
N ILE A 229 18.62 -0.53 -2.00
CA ILE A 229 17.34 -1.25 -2.02
C ILE A 229 16.17 -0.26 -2.01
N ALA A 230 16.19 0.75 -1.13
CA ALA A 230 15.12 1.74 -1.02
C ALA A 230 14.91 2.49 -2.34
N LEU A 231 15.99 2.87 -3.03
CA LEU A 231 15.91 3.51 -4.35
C LEU A 231 15.28 2.61 -5.44
N LYS A 232 15.40 1.29 -5.29
CA LYS A 232 14.88 0.28 -6.24
C LYS A 232 13.54 -0.32 -5.86
N SER A 233 13.09 -0.08 -4.63
CA SER A 233 11.88 -0.69 -4.05
C SER A 233 10.62 -0.47 -4.88
N TYR A 234 10.50 0.68 -5.55
CA TYR A 234 9.36 0.95 -6.43
C TYR A 234 9.35 0.04 -7.66
N GLY A 235 10.47 -0.05 -8.38
CA GLY A 235 10.62 -1.00 -9.49
C GLY A 235 10.43 -2.46 -9.06
N MET A 236 10.93 -2.83 -7.87
CA MET A 236 10.71 -4.18 -7.31
C MET A 236 9.22 -4.45 -7.09
N TYR A 237 8.51 -3.50 -6.49
CA TYR A 237 7.07 -3.59 -6.30
C TYR A 237 6.32 -3.70 -7.64
N LEU A 238 6.75 -3.03 -8.71
CA LEU A 238 6.06 -3.11 -10.00
C LEU A 238 6.20 -4.50 -10.66
N CYS A 239 7.31 -5.20 -10.49
CA CYS A 239 7.58 -6.44 -11.23
C CYS A 239 7.40 -7.73 -10.43
N HIS A 240 7.29 -7.65 -9.10
CA HIS A 240 7.43 -8.84 -8.24
C HIS A 240 6.43 -9.97 -8.50
N ILE A 241 5.20 -9.68 -8.90
CA ILE A 241 4.19 -10.72 -9.14
C ILE A 241 4.61 -11.66 -10.28
N MET A 242 5.30 -11.17 -11.31
CA MET A 242 5.80 -12.02 -12.40
C MET A 242 6.75 -13.13 -11.88
N LEU A 243 7.58 -12.80 -10.88
CA LEU A 243 8.51 -13.75 -10.28
C LEU A 243 7.85 -14.60 -9.20
N LEU A 244 6.98 -13.99 -8.39
CA LEU A 244 6.24 -14.67 -7.33
C LEU A 244 5.43 -15.83 -7.89
N ASP A 245 4.70 -15.63 -8.99
CA ASP A 245 3.94 -16.69 -9.69
C ASP A 245 4.85 -17.85 -10.08
N GLY A 246 6.04 -17.55 -10.60
CA GLY A 246 7.03 -18.54 -10.98
C GLY A 246 7.53 -19.36 -9.79
N PHE A 247 7.88 -18.70 -8.68
CA PHE A 247 8.32 -19.38 -7.46
C PHE A 247 7.21 -20.17 -6.78
N GLN A 248 5.97 -19.67 -6.77
CA GLN A 248 4.84 -20.42 -6.23
C GLN A 248 4.65 -21.73 -7.00
N THR A 249 4.65 -21.68 -8.33
CA THR A 249 4.53 -22.88 -9.17
C THR A 249 5.71 -23.84 -8.98
N ALA A 250 6.91 -23.32 -8.75
CA ALA A 250 8.12 -24.13 -8.60
C ALA A 250 8.29 -24.76 -7.21
N PHE A 251 7.93 -24.05 -6.14
CA PHE A 251 8.20 -24.47 -4.76
C PHE A 251 7.00 -25.13 -4.08
N ASP A 252 5.79 -24.63 -4.29
CA ASP A 252 4.58 -25.19 -3.65
C ASP A 252 3.38 -25.19 -4.60
N PRO A 253 3.43 -26.01 -5.67
CA PRO A 253 2.36 -26.07 -6.66
C PRO A 253 1.02 -26.55 -6.07
N ASN A 254 1.05 -27.30 -4.96
CA ASN A 254 -0.13 -27.89 -4.32
C ASN A 254 -0.55 -27.17 -3.03
N LEU A 255 0.15 -26.12 -2.61
CA LEU A 255 -0.14 -25.35 -1.39
C LEU A 255 -0.15 -26.18 -0.10
N ASN A 256 0.72 -27.18 0.00
CA ASN A 256 0.69 -28.16 1.10
C ASN A 256 1.42 -27.68 2.35
N HIS A 257 2.42 -26.79 2.19
CA HIS A 257 3.26 -26.35 3.32
C HIS A 257 3.42 -24.81 3.33
N PRO A 258 2.31 -24.06 3.48
CA PRO A 258 2.32 -22.60 3.38
C PRO A 258 3.25 -21.93 4.40
N THR A 259 3.40 -22.50 5.60
CA THR A 259 4.28 -21.95 6.65
C THR A 259 5.76 -21.95 6.28
N ILE A 260 6.20 -22.88 5.42
CA ILE A 260 7.58 -22.99 4.96
C ILE A 260 7.75 -22.23 3.64
N PHE A 261 6.82 -22.43 2.71
CA PHE A 261 6.97 -21.92 1.35
C PHE A 261 6.62 -20.45 1.21
N ILE A 262 5.71 -19.88 2.00
CA ILE A 262 5.43 -18.44 1.96
C ILE A 262 6.69 -17.61 2.27
N PRO A 263 7.42 -17.84 3.39
CA PRO A 263 8.68 -17.13 3.66
C PRO A 263 9.74 -17.36 2.57
N LEU A 264 9.85 -18.59 2.06
CA LEU A 264 10.82 -18.92 1.01
C LEU A 264 10.53 -18.20 -0.31
N ILE A 265 9.28 -18.22 -0.76
CA ILE A 265 8.81 -17.51 -1.96
C ILE A 265 8.99 -16.01 -1.78
N ALA A 266 8.66 -15.45 -0.62
CA ALA A 266 8.85 -14.03 -0.33
C ALA A 266 10.34 -13.63 -0.43
N LEU A 267 11.25 -14.41 0.17
CA LEU A 267 12.69 -14.16 0.10
C LEU A 267 13.23 -14.30 -1.33
N ALA A 268 12.85 -15.37 -2.04
CA ALA A 268 13.26 -15.61 -3.41
C ALA A 268 12.78 -14.49 -4.35
N THR A 269 11.52 -14.07 -4.20
CA THR A 269 10.92 -12.95 -4.94
C THR A 269 11.65 -11.65 -4.63
N PHE A 270 11.90 -11.34 -3.36
CA PHE A 270 12.60 -10.11 -2.97
C PHE A 270 14.03 -10.05 -3.54
N ILE A 271 14.80 -11.13 -3.41
CA ILE A 271 16.19 -11.18 -3.90
C ILE A 271 16.23 -11.08 -5.42
N SER A 272 15.41 -11.89 -6.12
CA SER A 272 15.41 -11.92 -7.58
C SER A 272 14.92 -10.60 -8.19
N THR A 273 13.84 -10.00 -7.66
CA THR A 273 13.37 -8.67 -8.11
C THR A 273 14.42 -7.60 -7.86
N TYR A 274 15.09 -7.62 -6.70
CA TYR A 274 16.19 -6.68 -6.44
C TYR A 274 17.31 -6.83 -7.47
N ILE A 275 17.74 -8.05 -7.77
CA ILE A 275 18.80 -8.31 -8.77
C ILE A 275 18.37 -7.82 -10.16
N ILE A 276 17.15 -8.15 -10.59
CA ILE A 276 16.63 -7.73 -11.90
C ILE A 276 16.54 -6.20 -11.99
N VAL A 277 15.94 -5.55 -10.99
CA VAL A 277 15.80 -4.09 -10.97
C VAL A 277 17.17 -3.41 -10.88
N LYS A 278 18.11 -4.02 -10.15
CA LYS A 278 19.50 -3.56 -10.12
C LYS A 278 20.17 -3.68 -11.49
N ALA A 279 19.98 -4.78 -12.20
CA ALA A 279 20.48 -4.92 -13.57
C ALA A 279 19.88 -3.85 -14.50
N ILE A 280 18.55 -3.64 -14.43
CA ILE A 280 17.86 -2.60 -15.20
C ILE A 280 18.40 -1.20 -14.87
N SER A 281 18.78 -0.93 -13.63
CA SER A 281 19.28 0.39 -13.21
C SER A 281 20.53 0.84 -13.95
N TYR A 282 21.31 -0.08 -14.53
CA TYR A 282 22.50 0.22 -15.34
C TYR A 282 22.19 0.60 -16.80
N ILE A 283 20.95 0.39 -17.27
CA ILE A 283 20.56 0.68 -18.65
C ILE A 283 20.21 2.17 -18.82
N PRO A 284 20.53 2.81 -19.95
CA PRO A 284 20.05 4.15 -20.26
C PRO A 284 18.53 4.26 -20.11
N PHE A 285 18.03 5.40 -19.59
CA PHE A 285 16.61 5.66 -19.38
C PHE A 285 15.91 4.77 -18.33
N SER A 286 16.65 4.00 -17.53
CA SER A 286 16.12 3.13 -16.48
C SER A 286 15.13 3.81 -15.52
N LYS A 287 15.30 5.11 -15.23
CA LYS A 287 14.35 5.90 -14.42
C LYS A 287 12.89 5.84 -14.92
N TYR A 288 12.66 5.67 -16.21
CA TYR A 288 11.30 5.53 -16.77
C TYR A 288 10.75 4.11 -16.67
N ILE A 289 11.59 3.14 -16.27
CA ILE A 289 11.23 1.73 -16.08
C ILE A 289 11.08 1.42 -14.60
N ILE A 290 11.95 1.96 -13.73
CA ILE A 290 12.01 1.56 -12.31
C ILE A 290 11.69 2.70 -11.31
N GLY A 291 11.60 3.96 -11.78
CA GLY A 291 11.18 5.15 -11.00
C GLY A 291 12.26 5.92 -10.25
#